data_AF-E8LX16-F1
#
_entry.id   AF-E8LX16-F1
#
_cell.length_a   1.000
_cell.length_b   1.000
_cell.length_c   1.000
_cell.angle_alpha   90.00
_cell.angle_beta   90.00
_cell.angle_gamma   90.00
#
_symmetry.space_group_name_H-M   'P 1'
#
loop_
_entity.id
_entity.type
_entity.pdbx_description
1 polymer ?
#
loop_
_entity_poly.entity_id
_entity_poly.type
_entity_poly.pdbx_seq_one_letter_code
_entity_poly.pdbx_strand_id
1 'polypeptide(L)'
;MKLLVVYMEKKYLLGFKLLMMVLAIPVALEIIDIISSGSAVNSKGKELILGEESYAFYSKLIKEIAIFVLFSWLGTFGSKVKRK
;
A
#
# COMPACT_ATOMS: atom_id res chain seq x y z
N MET A 1 4.92 15.76 -12.89
CA MET A 1 5.23 14.65 -11.94
C MET A 1 5.35 13.35 -12.75
N LYS A 2 6.47 12.63 -12.72
CA LYS A 2 6.59 11.32 -13.40
C LYS A 2 6.19 10.23 -12.41
N LEU A 3 5.20 9.41 -12.77
CA LEU A 3 4.79 8.25 -11.97
C LEU A 3 5.87 7.16 -12.03
N LEU A 4 6.02 6.41 -10.94
CA LEU A 4 6.98 5.31 -10.85
C LEU A 4 6.57 4.19 -11.81
N VAL A 5 7.53 3.73 -12.63
CA VAL A 5 7.33 2.64 -13.58
C VAL A 5 8.50 1.67 -13.46
N VAL A 6 8.19 0.39 -13.24
CA VAL A 6 9.16 -0.70 -13.19
C VAL A 6 9.19 -1.41 -14.53
N TYR A 7 10.39 -1.51 -15.11
CA TYR A 7 10.62 -2.24 -16.36
C TYR A 7 11.25 -3.60 -16.07
N MET A 8 10.62 -4.67 -16.54
CA MET A 8 11.10 -6.04 -16.31
C MET A 8 10.89 -6.95 -17.51
N GLU A 9 11.53 -8.11 -17.52
CA GLU A 9 11.37 -9.08 -18.60
C GLU A 9 9.94 -9.64 -18.63
N LYS A 10 9.44 -9.92 -19.84
CA LYS A 10 8.06 -10.37 -20.06
C LYS A 10 7.68 -11.60 -19.21
N LYS A 11 8.61 -12.54 -19.01
CA LYS A 11 8.39 -13.75 -18.20
C LYS A 11 8.09 -13.47 -16.73
N TYR A 12 8.57 -12.35 -16.18
CA TYR A 12 8.37 -12.00 -14.77
C TYR A 12 7.20 -11.04 -14.56
N LEU A 13 6.71 -10.38 -15.62
CA LEU A 13 5.72 -9.31 -15.49
C LEU A 13 4.40 -9.79 -14.85
N LEU A 14 3.86 -10.92 -15.30
CA LEU A 14 2.59 -11.42 -14.78
C LEU A 14 2.73 -11.83 -13.30
N GLY A 15 3.79 -12.56 -12.97
CA GLY A 15 4.06 -12.97 -11.59
C GLY A 15 4.26 -11.77 -10.65
N PHE A 16 4.97 -10.75 -11.11
CA PHE A 16 5.13 -9.51 -10.35
C PHE A 16 3.79 -8.78 -10.14
N LYS A 17 2.95 -8.66 -11.18
CA LYS A 17 1.64 -8.01 -11.05
C LYS A 17 0.76 -8.70 -10.03
N LEU A 18 0.69 -10.03 -10.09
CA LEU A 18 -0.06 -10.85 -9.14
C LEU A 18 0.50 -10.69 -7.73
N LEU A 19 1.82 -10.74 -7.56
CA LEU A 19 2.48 -10.54 -6.26
C LEU A 19 2.12 -9.17 -5.66
N MET A 20 2.20 -8.10 -6.44
CA MET A 20 1.85 -6.76 -5.96
C MET A 20 0.38 -6.66 -5.56
N MET A 21 -0.53 -7.30 -6.32
CA MET A 21 -1.95 -7.34 -5.93
C MET A 21 -2.18 -8.15 -4.65
N VAL A 22 -1.49 -9.28 -4.48
CA VAL A 22 -1.57 -10.09 -3.25
C VAL A 22 -1.05 -9.30 -2.05
N LEU A 23 0.05 -8.56 -2.20
CA LEU A 23 0.60 -7.70 -1.15
C LEU A 23 -0.29 -6.48 -0.82
N ALA A 24 -1.15 -6.04 -1.76
CA ALA A 24 -2.09 -4.96 -1.51
C ALA A 24 -3.27 -5.38 -0.62
N ILE A 25 -3.66 -6.66 -0.63
CA ILE A 25 -4.80 -7.18 0.15
C ILE A 25 -4.66 -6.93 1.67
N PRO A 26 -3.58 -7.36 2.36
CA PRO A 26 -3.47 -7.16 3.80
C PRO A 26 -3.46 -5.67 4.18
N VAL A 27 -2.84 -4.82 3.34
CA VAL A 27 -2.82 -3.37 3.56
C VAL A 27 -4.22 -2.77 3.42
N ALA A 28 -5.02 -3.26 2.46
CA ALA A 28 -6.41 -2.83 2.30
C ALA A 28 -7.27 -3.19 3.52
N LEU A 29 -7.09 -4.41 4.06
CA LEU A 29 -7.76 -4.85 5.27
C LEU A 29 -7.38 -3.97 6.47
N GLU A 30 -6.09 -3.66 6.64
CA GLU A 30 -5.62 -2.78 7.71
C GLU A 30 -6.22 -1.37 7.60
N ILE A 31 -6.34 -0.81 6.39
CA ILE A 31 -7.00 0.48 6.17
C ILE A 31 -8.48 0.42 6.58
N ILE A 32 -9.20 -0.64 6.19
CA ILE A 32 -10.62 -0.82 6.54
C ILE A 32 -10.78 -0.95 8.06
N ASP A 33 -9.91 -1.71 8.72
CA ASP A 33 -9.90 -1.87 10.17
C ASP A 33 -9.63 -0.54 10.87
N ILE A 34 -8.64 0.25 10.42
CA ILE A 34 -8.31 1.56 10.99
C ILE A 34 -9.49 2.53 10.86
N ILE A 35 -10.13 2.56 9.69
CA ILE A 35 -11.27 3.47 9.44
C ILE A 35 -12.49 3.04 10.25
N SER A 36 -12.76 1.74 10.36
CA SER A 36 -13.95 1.22 11.05
C SER A 36 -13.84 1.27 12.58
N SER A 37 -12.65 0.98 13.12
CA SER A 37 -12.40 1.01 14.57
C SER A 37 -12.13 2.43 15.10
N GLY A 38 -11.65 3.34 14.25
CA GLY A 38 -11.13 4.63 14.69
C GLY A 38 -9.85 4.51 15.53
N SER A 39 -9.21 3.33 15.54
CA SER A 39 -7.93 3.10 16.19
C SER A 39 -6.93 2.47 15.23
N ALA A 40 -5.64 2.71 15.47
CA ALA A 40 -4.56 2.17 14.65
C ALA A 40 -3.42 1.69 15.55
N VAL A 41 -2.87 0.51 15.29
CA VAL A 41 -1.72 0.03 16.07
C VAL A 41 -0.43 0.52 15.41
N ASN A 42 0.42 1.20 16.16
CA ASN A 42 1.72 1.63 15.66
C ASN A 42 2.74 0.48 15.65
N SER A 43 3.91 0.70 15.02
CA SER A 43 4.98 -0.31 14.93
C SER A 43 5.60 -0.72 16.28
N LYS A 44 5.26 -0.04 17.38
CA LYS A 44 5.67 -0.37 18.75
C LYS A 44 4.56 -1.11 19.51
N GLY A 45 3.46 -1.47 18.86
CA GLY A 45 2.31 -2.13 19.48
C GLY A 45 1.41 -1.20 20.30
N LYS A 46 1.60 0.13 20.23
CA LYS A 46 0.74 1.09 20.93
C LYS A 46 -0.46 1.42 20.04
N GLU A 47 -1.65 1.36 20.63
CA GLU A 47 -2.88 1.79 19.99
C GLU A 47 -2.94 3.32 19.93
N LEU A 48 -3.18 3.83 18.73
CA LEU A 48 -3.38 5.23 18.40
C LEU A 48 -4.89 5.43 18.24
N ILE A 49 -5.48 6.27 19.07
CA ILE A 49 -6.93 6.52 19.03
C ILE A 49 -7.18 7.85 18.33
N LEU A 50 -8.18 7.86 17.44
CA LEU A 50 -8.66 9.08 16.80
C LEU A 50 -9.16 10.07 17.87
N GLY A 51 -8.57 11.26 17.91
CA GLY A 51 -8.85 12.28 18.94
C GLY A 51 -7.60 12.60 19.75
N GLU A 52 -7.09 11.65 20.52
CA GLU A 52 -5.94 11.85 21.43
C GLU A 52 -4.61 12.02 20.69
N GLU A 53 -4.34 11.15 19.71
CA GLU A 53 -3.09 11.15 18.94
C GLU A 53 -3.34 11.38 17.45
N SER A 54 -4.25 12.30 17.14
CA SER A 54 -4.77 12.55 15.80
C SER A 54 -3.69 12.67 14.73
N TYR A 55 -2.58 13.38 15.00
CA TYR A 55 -1.48 13.49 14.04
C TYR A 55 -0.79 12.15 13.75
N ALA A 56 -0.52 11.36 14.79
CA ALA A 56 0.12 10.04 14.63
C ALA A 56 -0.83 9.05 13.95
N PHE A 57 -2.12 9.09 14.31
CA PHE A 57 -3.18 8.31 13.68
C PHE A 57 -3.27 8.58 12.17
N TYR A 58 -3.45 9.84 11.78
CA TYR A 58 -3.55 10.20 10.36
C TYR A 58 -2.24 9.93 9.60
N SER A 59 -1.08 10.12 10.24
CA SER A 59 0.21 9.77 9.63
C SER A 59 0.30 8.28 9.30
N LYS A 60 -0.15 7.41 10.21
CA LYS A 60 -0.20 5.95 9.98
C LYS A 60 -1.20 5.60 8.88
N LEU A 61 -2.42 6.13 8.93
CA LEU A 61 -3.43 5.88 7.90
C LEU A 61 -2.97 6.31 6.50
N ILE A 62 -2.35 7.48 6.37
CA ILE A 62 -1.81 7.98 5.09
C ILE A 62 -0.70 7.06 4.58
N LYS A 63 0.15 6.52 5.45
CA LYS A 63 1.20 5.57 5.05
C LYS A 63 0.60 4.29 4.49
N GLU A 64 -0.39 3.71 5.16
CA GLU A 64 -1.06 2.50 4.66
C GLU A 64 -1.74 2.76 3.31
N ILE A 65 -2.45 3.87 3.17
CA ILE A 65 -3.07 4.28 1.89
C ILE A 65 -2.00 4.44 0.80
N ALA A 66 -0.88 5.08 1.10
CA ALA A 66 0.20 5.28 0.14
C ALA A 66 0.81 3.93 -0.33
N ILE A 67 1.00 2.99 0.60
CA ILE A 67 1.50 1.63 0.29
C ILE A 67 0.49 0.88 -0.56
N PHE A 68 -0.80 0.91 -0.18
CA PHE A 68 -1.87 0.27 -0.93
C PHE A 68 -1.96 0.80 -2.37
N VAL A 69 -1.91 2.13 -2.54
CA VAL A 69 -1.92 2.78 -3.85
C VAL A 69 -0.67 2.38 -4.65
N LEU A 70 0.50 2.34 -4.03
CA LEU A 70 1.74 1.94 -4.70
C LEU A 70 1.68 0.50 -5.22
N PHE A 71 1.27 -0.46 -4.39
CA PHE A 71 1.14 -1.86 -4.79
C PHE A 71 0.05 -2.04 -5.85
N SER A 72 -1.10 -1.39 -5.69
CA SER A 72 -2.17 -1.42 -6.69
C SER A 72 -1.71 -0.83 -8.02
N TRP A 73 -0.97 0.29 -8.00
CA TRP A 73 -0.39 0.90 -9.20
C TRP A 73 0.59 -0.05 -9.88
N LEU A 74 1.55 -0.62 -9.12
CA LEU A 74 2.53 -1.56 -9.65
C LEU A 74 1.90 -2.85 -10.18
N GLY A 75 0.81 -3.32 -9.57
CA GLY A 75 0.03 -4.48 -10.00
C GLY A 75 -0.75 -4.27 -11.29
N THR A 76 -1.08 -3.02 -11.64
CA THR A 76 -1.95 -2.69 -12.77
C THR A 76 -1.18 -2.05 -13.93
N PHE A 77 -0.74 -0.80 -13.73
CA PHE A 77 -0.21 0.09 -14.78
C PHE A 77 1.28 0.45 -14.61
N GLY A 78 1.79 0.38 -13.38
CA GLY A 78 3.13 0.77 -12.99
C GLY A 78 4.22 -0.25 -13.33
N SER A 79 3.86 -1.41 -13.88
CA SER A 79 4.83 -2.41 -14.35
C SER A 79 4.71 -2.63 -15.85
N LYS A 80 5.84 -2.53 -16.57
CA LYS A 80 5.92 -2.64 -18.02
C LYS A 80 7.01 -3.63 -18.46
N VAL A 81 6.81 -4.20 -19.63
CA VAL A 81 7.86 -5.02 -20.28
C VAL A 81 9.01 -4.10 -20.67
N LYS A 82 10.24 -4.49 -20.32
CA LYS A 82 11.47 -3.88 -20.82
C LYS A 82 11.55 -4.15 -22.32
N ARG A 83 11.36 -3.11 -23.14
CA ARG A 83 11.67 -3.17 -24.58
C ARG A 83 13.19 -3.14 -24.70
N LYS A 84 13.78 -4.24 -25.16
CA LYS A 84 15.15 -4.23 -25.70
C LYS A 84 15.13 -3.48 -27.02
#